data_AF-A0A7X7KXR8-F1
#
_entry.id   AF-A0A7X7KXR8-F1
#
_cell.length_a   1.000
_cell.length_b   1.000
_cell.length_c   1.000
_cell.angle_alpha   90.00
_cell.angle_beta   90.00
_cell.angle_gamma   90.00
#
_symmetry.space_group_name_H-M   'P 1'
#
loop_
_entity.id
_entity.type
_entity.pdbx_description
1 polymer ?
#
loop_
_entity_poly.entity_id
_entity_poly.type
_entity_poly.pdbx_seq_one_letter_code
_entity_poly.pdbx_strand_id
1 'polypeptide(L)'
;MLADTGFTGLAQPTPAAGGLAAERLTARRVMRMNPQGRRFRRACFPEVSDREWSDWKWQVRNRIQTADALRRMLNLSLEEEKALELGGGLLPMAITPHYMGLIDPLNPEQPIRRAMIPTVYELRKCPGEADDPLGEEHQSPVPGMVHRYPDRVLLMATDFCSAYCRYC
;
A
#
# COMPACT_ATOMS: atom_id res chain seq x y z
N MET A 1 -12.44 54.59 -42.51
CA MET A 1 -11.05 55.08 -42.32
C MET A 1 -10.77 54.92 -40.84
N LEU A 2 -9.87 54.09 -40.32
CA LEU A 2 -8.71 53.34 -40.80
C LEU A 2 -8.67 52.08 -39.88
N ALA A 3 -8.71 50.88 -40.42
CA ALA A 3 -7.56 50.04 -40.83
C ALA A 3 -7.41 48.85 -39.87
N ASP A 4 -7.91 47.71 -40.32
CA ASP A 4 -7.50 46.38 -39.90
C ASP A 4 -5.97 46.24 -40.01
N THR A 5 -5.32 45.80 -38.93
CA THR A 5 -3.98 45.23 -39.00
C THR A 5 -4.04 43.83 -38.41
N GLY A 6 -3.91 42.86 -39.30
CA GLY A 6 -3.99 41.43 -39.01
C GLY A 6 -2.90 40.93 -38.09
N PHE A 7 -3.27 39.93 -37.30
CA PHE A 7 -2.36 39.08 -36.55
C PHE A 7 -2.57 37.63 -37.01
N THR A 8 -2.09 37.33 -38.22
CA THR A 8 -1.98 35.96 -38.73
C THR A 8 -0.57 35.44 -38.44
N GLY A 9 -0.45 34.47 -37.53
CA GLY A 9 0.83 33.83 -37.24
C GLY A 9 0.83 32.93 -36.01
N LEU A 10 -0.09 31.97 -35.90
CA LEU A 10 0.07 30.85 -34.96
C LEU A 10 1.14 29.90 -35.52
N ALA A 11 2.38 30.07 -35.07
CA ALA A 11 3.42 29.07 -35.27
C ALA A 11 2.98 27.75 -34.61
N GLN A 12 2.97 26.66 -35.38
CA GLN A 12 2.75 25.34 -34.81
C GLN A 12 3.95 24.96 -33.93
N PRO A 13 3.74 24.34 -32.76
CA PRO A 13 4.85 23.89 -31.95
C PRO A 13 5.59 22.75 -32.66
N THR A 14 6.87 22.96 -32.93
CA THR A 14 7.81 21.91 -33.33
C THR A 14 7.83 20.78 -32.28
N PRO A 15 7.84 19.50 -32.68
CA PRO A 15 7.94 18.41 -31.73
C PRO A 15 9.32 18.46 -31.07
N ALA A 16 9.32 18.69 -29.75
CA ALA A 16 10.54 18.68 -28.96
C ALA A 16 11.21 17.31 -29.09
N ALA A 17 12.52 17.32 -29.36
CA ALA A 17 13.40 16.16 -29.38
C ALA A 17 13.54 15.56 -27.96
N GLY A 18 12.48 14.90 -27.48
CA GLY A 18 12.37 14.37 -26.11
C GLY A 18 12.40 12.84 -25.99
N GLY A 19 12.60 12.10 -27.09
CA GLY A 19 12.44 10.64 -27.11
C GLY A 19 13.43 9.89 -26.19
N LEU A 20 14.72 10.26 -26.25
CA LEU A 20 15.79 9.49 -25.60
C LEU A 20 15.83 9.63 -24.07
N ALA A 21 15.36 10.74 -23.50
CA ALA A 21 15.34 10.96 -22.06
C ALA A 21 14.10 10.31 -21.40
N ALA A 22 12.95 10.36 -22.06
CA ALA A 22 11.74 9.68 -21.62
C ALA A 22 11.88 8.14 -21.67
N GLU A 23 12.51 7.60 -22.72
CA GLU A 23 12.81 6.16 -22.83
C GLU A 23 13.83 5.66 -21.79
N ARG A 24 14.80 6.48 -21.40
CA ARG A 24 15.76 6.12 -20.34
C ARG A 24 15.13 6.08 -18.95
N LEU A 25 14.11 6.89 -18.69
CA LEU A 25 13.33 6.85 -17.44
C LEU A 25 12.39 5.63 -17.38
N THR A 26 11.84 5.17 -18.51
CA THR A 26 10.95 4.00 -18.54
C THR A 26 11.72 2.67 -18.38
N ALA A 27 12.96 2.59 -18.87
CA ALA A 27 13.81 1.39 -18.71
C ALA A 27 14.14 1.05 -17.25
N ARG A 28 14.05 2.02 -16.33
CA ARG A 28 14.28 1.83 -14.88
C ARG A 28 13.06 1.34 -14.08
N ARG A 29 11.92 1.06 -14.73
CA ARG A 29 10.65 0.75 -14.03
C ARG A 29 10.46 -0.69 -13.57
N VAL A 30 11.33 -1.63 -13.93
CA VAL A 30 11.19 -3.03 -13.49
C VAL A 30 11.88 -3.23 -12.15
N MET A 31 11.10 -3.54 -11.12
CA MET A 31 11.58 -3.85 -9.78
C MET A 31 12.48 -5.10 -9.81
N ARG A 32 13.67 -5.00 -9.20
CA ARG A 32 14.49 -6.17 -8.94
C ARG A 32 13.90 -6.97 -7.77
N MET A 33 13.20 -8.05 -8.08
CA MET A 33 12.73 -8.99 -7.06
C MET A 33 13.90 -9.83 -6.50
N ASN A 34 13.81 -10.21 -5.23
CA ASN A 34 14.69 -11.24 -4.67
C ASN A 34 14.26 -12.65 -5.16
N PRO A 35 15.07 -13.71 -4.94
CA PRO A 35 14.72 -15.06 -5.37
C PRO A 35 13.38 -15.57 -4.79
N GLN A 36 13.07 -15.24 -3.53
CA GLN A 36 11.83 -15.63 -2.86
C GLN A 36 10.60 -15.01 -3.55
N GLY A 37 10.60 -13.69 -3.76
CA GLY A 37 9.52 -12.97 -4.43
C GLY A 37 9.31 -13.44 -5.87
N ARG A 38 10.38 -13.80 -6.60
CA ARG A 38 10.24 -14.43 -7.93
C ARG A 38 9.54 -15.79 -7.85
N ARG A 39 9.89 -16.63 -6.87
CA ARG A 39 9.23 -17.94 -6.67
C ARG A 39 7.77 -17.75 -6.28
N PHE A 40 7.50 -16.85 -5.34
CA PHE A 40 6.15 -16.51 -4.91
C PHE A 40 5.28 -16.03 -6.07
N ARG A 41 5.76 -15.05 -6.86
CA ARG A 41 5.01 -14.58 -8.04
C ARG A 41 4.73 -15.71 -9.01
N ARG A 42 5.71 -16.56 -9.34
CA ARG A 42 5.49 -17.68 -10.27
C ARG A 42 4.46 -18.69 -9.75
N ALA A 43 4.40 -18.90 -8.44
CA ALA A 43 3.46 -19.84 -7.83
C ALA A 43 2.04 -19.25 -7.72
N CYS A 44 1.90 -18.00 -7.27
CA CYS A 44 0.61 -17.41 -6.92
C CYS A 44 0.03 -16.50 -8.02
N PHE A 45 0.88 -16.01 -8.93
CA PHE A 45 0.56 -15.02 -9.97
C PHE A 45 1.32 -15.34 -11.29
N PRO A 46 1.17 -16.56 -11.87
CA PRO A 46 1.97 -17.02 -13.00
C PRO A 46 1.83 -16.15 -14.26
N GLU A 47 0.64 -15.59 -14.49
CA GLU A 47 0.33 -14.78 -15.67
C GLU A 47 0.86 -13.34 -15.59
N VAL A 48 1.40 -12.92 -14.44
CA VAL A 48 1.77 -11.52 -14.20
C VAL A 48 3.19 -11.27 -14.66
N SER A 49 3.34 -10.36 -15.62
CA SER A 49 4.63 -9.96 -16.16
C SER A 49 5.49 -9.20 -15.14
N ASP A 50 6.80 -9.14 -15.37
CA ASP A 50 7.72 -8.33 -14.56
C ASP A 50 7.31 -6.84 -14.53
N ARG A 51 6.73 -6.34 -15.63
CA ARG A 51 6.27 -4.95 -15.74
C ARG A 51 5.02 -4.70 -14.90
N GLU A 52 4.04 -5.59 -14.96
CA GLU A 52 2.82 -5.48 -14.15
C GLU A 52 3.12 -5.65 -12.66
N TRP A 53 3.99 -6.60 -12.31
CA TRP A 53 4.43 -6.76 -10.92
C TRP A 53 5.08 -5.48 -10.38
N SER A 54 5.78 -4.73 -11.24
CA SER A 54 6.43 -3.48 -10.88
C SER A 54 5.49 -2.26 -10.90
N ASP A 55 4.25 -2.43 -11.36
CA ASP A 55 3.24 -1.38 -11.31
C ASP A 55 2.56 -1.36 -9.92
N TRP A 56 2.80 -0.28 -9.17
CA TRP A 56 2.21 -0.12 -7.85
C TRP A 56 0.67 -0.08 -7.90
N LYS A 57 0.06 0.38 -9.00
CA LYS A 57 -1.39 0.37 -9.16
C LYS A 57 -1.92 -1.05 -9.31
N TRP A 58 -1.16 -1.92 -9.97
CA TRP A 58 -1.46 -3.36 -10.02
C TRP A 58 -1.35 -3.98 -8.62
N GLN A 59 -0.29 -3.66 -7.86
CA GLN A 59 -0.12 -4.13 -6.48
C GLN A 59 -1.28 -3.72 -5.56
N VAL A 60 -1.75 -2.47 -5.66
CA VAL A 60 -2.89 -1.96 -4.89
C VAL A 60 -4.21 -2.62 -5.29
N ARG A 61 -4.45 -2.86 -6.59
CA ARG A 61 -5.67 -3.51 -7.07
C ARG A 61 -5.75 -5.00 -6.71
N ASN A 62 -4.61 -5.66 -6.52
CA ASN A 62 -4.53 -7.10 -6.26
C ASN A 62 -4.15 -7.42 -4.80
N ARG A 63 -4.49 -6.53 -3.85
CA ARG A 63 -4.24 -6.78 -2.42
C ARG A 63 -4.95 -8.05 -1.95
N ILE A 64 -4.28 -8.81 -1.10
CA ILE A 64 -4.81 -9.97 -0.41
C ILE A 64 -5.65 -9.48 0.76
N GLN A 65 -6.95 -9.76 0.74
CA GLN A 65 -7.93 -9.23 1.71
C GLN A 65 -8.82 -10.31 2.35
N THR A 66 -8.73 -11.57 1.90
CA THR A 66 -9.62 -12.65 2.35
C THR A 66 -8.85 -13.76 3.04
N ALA A 67 -9.50 -14.42 4.00
CA ALA A 67 -8.95 -15.58 4.69
C ALA A 67 -8.60 -16.71 3.71
N ASP A 68 -9.45 -16.97 2.72
CA ASP A 68 -9.20 -18.02 1.71
C ASP A 68 -7.98 -17.71 0.84
N ALA A 69 -7.74 -16.44 0.53
CA ALA A 69 -6.53 -16.06 -0.18
C ALA A 69 -5.27 -16.29 0.67
N LEU A 70 -5.33 -16.02 1.98
CA LEU A 70 -4.24 -16.34 2.91
C LEU A 70 -3.99 -17.85 3.03
N ARG A 71 -5.04 -18.66 3.19
CA ARG A 71 -4.93 -20.12 3.30
C ARG A 71 -4.27 -20.78 2.09
N ARG A 72 -4.40 -20.17 0.90
CA ARG A 72 -3.71 -20.63 -0.32
C ARG A 72 -2.23 -20.27 -0.37
N MET A 73 -1.79 -19.29 0.43
CA MET A 73 -0.44 -18.73 0.38
C MET A 73 0.41 -19.06 1.60
N LEU A 74 -0.22 -19.33 2.75
CA LEU A 74 0.43 -19.52 4.05
C LEU A 74 -0.10 -20.78 4.75
N ASN A 75 0.77 -21.42 5.54
CA ASN A 75 0.35 -22.37 6.56
C ASN A 75 0.03 -21.58 7.82
N LEU A 76 -1.24 -21.26 8.02
CA LEU A 76 -1.69 -20.41 9.13
C LEU A 76 -1.48 -21.10 10.48
N SER A 77 -1.04 -20.32 11.47
CA SER A 77 -1.01 -20.78 12.85
C SER A 77 -2.43 -20.86 13.43
N LEU A 78 -2.58 -21.53 14.57
CA LEU A 78 -3.87 -21.61 15.24
C LEU A 78 -4.40 -20.22 15.63
N GLU A 79 -3.50 -19.31 16.02
CA GLU A 79 -3.82 -17.93 16.42
C GLU A 79 -4.25 -17.08 15.22
N GLU A 80 -3.62 -17.27 14.06
CA GLU A 80 -3.99 -16.56 12.83
C GLU A 80 -5.32 -17.09 12.28
N GLU A 81 -5.49 -18.41 12.25
CA GLU A 81 -6.72 -19.06 11.77
C GLU A 81 -7.94 -18.60 12.56
N LYS A 82 -7.85 -18.65 13.90
CA LYS A 82 -8.92 -18.18 14.79
C LYS A 82 -9.23 -16.70 14.62
N ALA A 83 -8.22 -15.87 14.38
CA ALA A 83 -8.46 -14.44 14.13
C ALA A 83 -9.31 -14.25 12.87
N LEU A 84 -8.98 -14.97 11.80
CA LEU A 84 -9.72 -14.91 10.54
C LEU A 84 -11.15 -15.46 10.67
N GLU A 85 -11.36 -16.52 11.46
CA GLU A 85 -12.70 -17.07 11.77
C GLU A 85 -13.59 -16.07 12.51
N LEU A 86 -13.02 -15.28 13.42
CA LEU A 86 -13.73 -14.24 14.17
C LEU A 86 -14.02 -12.98 13.36
N GLY A 87 -13.77 -13.00 12.04
CA GLY A 87 -13.95 -11.86 11.14
C GLY A 87 -12.70 -11.00 10.94
N GLY A 88 -11.55 -11.45 11.42
CA GLY A 88 -10.27 -10.74 11.35
C GLY A 88 -9.86 -10.13 12.69
N GLY A 89 -9.00 -9.10 12.62
CA GLY A 89 -8.67 -8.26 13.77
C GLY A 89 -9.45 -6.93 13.76
N LEU A 90 -9.13 -6.04 14.70
CA LEU A 90 -9.77 -4.72 14.82
C LEU A 90 -9.57 -3.86 13.57
N LEU A 91 -8.45 -4.05 12.87
CA LEU A 91 -8.09 -3.35 11.65
C LEU A 91 -8.43 -4.16 10.40
N PRO A 92 -8.89 -3.52 9.30
CA PRO A 92 -9.04 -4.16 8.01
C PRO A 92 -7.76 -4.88 7.59
N MET A 93 -7.89 -5.99 6.87
CA MET A 93 -6.74 -6.71 6.32
C MET A 93 -6.58 -6.41 4.84
N ALA A 94 -5.41 -5.92 4.45
CA ALA A 94 -5.00 -5.81 3.07
C ALA A 94 -3.48 -5.87 2.98
N ILE A 95 -2.95 -6.73 2.11
CA ILE A 95 -1.51 -6.92 1.93
C ILE A 95 -1.22 -6.92 0.43
N THR A 96 -0.27 -6.13 -0.05
CA THR A 96 0.10 -6.17 -1.48
C THR A 96 0.73 -7.53 -1.85
N PRO A 97 0.58 -8.02 -3.09
CA PRO A 97 1.27 -9.22 -3.56
C PRO A 97 2.79 -9.17 -3.32
N HIS A 98 3.40 -8.00 -3.48
CA HIS A 98 4.81 -7.80 -3.18
C HIS A 98 5.15 -8.11 -1.72
N TYR A 99 4.41 -7.53 -0.78
CA TYR A 99 4.68 -7.71 0.66
C TYR A 99 4.39 -9.14 1.12
N MET A 100 3.34 -9.76 0.57
CA MET A 100 3.04 -11.18 0.78
C MET A 100 4.18 -12.08 0.30
N GLY A 101 4.82 -11.75 -0.83
CA GLY A 101 5.96 -12.51 -1.35
C GLY A 101 7.24 -12.43 -0.52
N LEU A 102 7.28 -11.58 0.51
CA LEU A 102 8.37 -11.53 1.50
C LEU A 102 8.07 -12.39 2.73
N ILE A 103 6.81 -12.77 2.93
CA ILE A 103 6.37 -13.57 4.07
C ILE A 103 6.83 -15.02 3.88
N ASP A 104 7.33 -15.61 4.97
CA ASP A 104 7.63 -17.03 5.08
C ASP A 104 6.32 -17.79 5.29
N PRO A 105 5.96 -18.71 4.39
CA PRO A 105 4.70 -19.45 4.47
C PRO A 105 4.65 -20.40 5.69
N LEU A 106 5.79 -20.79 6.26
CA LEU A 106 5.88 -21.80 7.31
C LEU A 106 6.21 -21.21 8.69
N ASN A 107 6.81 -20.01 8.75
CA ASN A 107 7.26 -19.41 10.00
C ASN A 107 6.31 -18.31 10.50
N PRO A 108 5.40 -18.59 11.45
CA PRO A 108 4.52 -17.58 12.04
C PRO A 108 5.27 -16.50 12.84
N GLU A 109 6.46 -16.82 13.36
CA GLU A 109 7.28 -15.89 14.14
C GLU A 109 8.08 -14.90 13.29
N GLN A 110 8.02 -15.03 11.97
CA GLN A 110 8.74 -14.13 11.08
C GLN A 110 8.25 -12.67 11.29
N PRO A 111 9.15 -11.69 11.53
CA PRO A 111 8.75 -10.32 11.89
C PRO A 111 7.80 -9.65 10.89
N ILE A 112 8.02 -9.84 9.59
CA ILE A 112 7.17 -9.27 8.54
C ILE A 112 5.77 -9.91 8.49
N ARG A 113 5.66 -11.19 8.87
CA ARG A 113 4.38 -11.89 8.99
C ARG A 113 3.58 -11.34 10.16
N ARG A 114 4.20 -11.25 11.33
CA ARG A 114 3.60 -10.66 12.54
C ARG A 114 3.13 -9.22 12.36
N ALA A 115 3.78 -8.48 11.45
CA ALA A 115 3.38 -7.12 11.09
C ALA A 115 2.12 -7.04 10.22
N MET A 116 1.69 -8.13 9.58
CA MET A 116 0.70 -8.10 8.49
C MET A 116 -0.46 -9.08 8.64
N ILE A 117 -0.23 -10.25 9.25
CA ILE A 117 -1.25 -11.27 9.42
C ILE A 117 -1.89 -11.11 10.80
N PRO A 118 -3.23 -10.99 10.88
CA PRO A 118 -3.90 -10.81 12.14
C PRO A 118 -3.78 -12.03 13.04
N THR A 119 -3.76 -11.80 14.35
CA THR A 119 -3.82 -12.86 15.36
C THR A 119 -4.90 -12.55 16.38
N VAL A 120 -5.39 -13.57 17.09
CA VAL A 120 -6.40 -13.40 18.16
C VAL A 120 -5.96 -12.46 19.29
N TYR A 121 -4.66 -12.17 19.40
CA TYR A 121 -4.15 -11.27 20.41
C TYR A 121 -4.56 -9.81 20.17
N GLU A 122 -4.88 -9.43 18.93
CA GLU A 122 -5.38 -8.08 18.64
C GLU A 122 -6.76 -7.80 19.24
N LEU A 123 -7.51 -8.84 19.58
CA LEU A 123 -8.84 -8.71 20.18
C LEU A 123 -8.76 -8.56 21.71
N ARG A 124 -7.55 -8.54 22.29
CA ARG A 124 -7.34 -8.43 23.73
C ARG A 124 -6.92 -7.01 24.09
N LYS A 125 -7.83 -6.26 24.73
CA LYS A 125 -7.53 -4.95 25.30
C LYS A 125 -6.80 -5.10 26.64
N CYS A 126 -5.61 -4.55 26.75
CA CYS A 126 -4.81 -4.56 27.98
C CYS A 126 -5.02 -3.29 28.83
N PRO A 127 -4.74 -3.34 30.15
CA PRO A 127 -4.72 -2.13 30.97
C PRO A 127 -3.75 -1.09 30.39
N GLY A 128 -4.23 0.15 30.22
CA GLY A 128 -3.47 1.25 29.64
C GLY A 128 -3.73 1.50 28.15
N GLU A 129 -4.46 0.62 27.47
CA GLU A 129 -4.91 0.87 26.10
C GLU A 129 -6.09 1.86 26.06
N ALA A 130 -6.03 2.78 25.10
CA ALA A 130 -7.07 3.76 24.82
C ALA A 130 -7.27 3.86 23.31
N ASP A 131 -8.47 4.25 22.88
CA ASP A 131 -8.82 4.32 21.45
C ASP A 131 -8.14 5.54 20.79
N ASP A 132 -7.95 6.63 21.55
CA ASP A 132 -7.13 7.80 21.20
C ASP A 132 -6.07 8.05 22.29
N PRO A 133 -4.97 7.27 22.32
CA PRO A 133 -3.95 7.38 23.36
C PRO A 133 -3.14 8.67 23.24
N LEU A 134 -3.22 9.37 22.11
CA LEU A 134 -2.49 10.61 21.86
C LEU A 134 -3.38 11.86 22.09
N GLY A 135 -4.69 11.71 22.25
CA GLY A 135 -5.63 12.82 22.44
C GLY A 135 -5.75 13.71 21.19
N GLU A 136 -5.67 13.11 20.01
CA GLU A 136 -5.73 13.78 18.71
C GLU A 136 -7.11 14.39 18.43
N GLU A 137 -8.19 13.76 18.87
CA GLU A 137 -9.55 14.25 18.63
C GLU A 137 -9.78 15.62 19.30
N HIS A 138 -9.36 15.78 20.56
CA HIS A 138 -9.49 17.03 21.31
C HIS A 138 -8.57 18.15 20.80
N GLN A 139 -7.55 17.80 20.02
CA GLN A 139 -6.56 18.73 19.46
C GLN A 139 -6.82 18.99 17.97
N SER A 140 -8.01 18.62 17.48
CA SER A 140 -8.41 18.80 16.09
C SER A 140 -9.35 20.01 15.95
N PRO A 141 -8.84 21.22 15.61
CA PRO A 141 -9.69 22.40 15.41
C PRO A 141 -10.69 22.22 14.28
N VAL A 142 -10.37 21.37 13.31
CA VAL A 142 -11.25 20.92 12.22
C VAL A 142 -11.03 19.42 11.97
N PRO A 143 -12.03 18.68 11.46
CA PRO A 143 -11.88 17.25 11.14
C PRO A 143 -10.69 16.99 10.22
N GLY A 144 -9.86 16.01 10.57
CA GLY A 144 -8.70 15.60 9.77
C GLY A 144 -7.44 16.45 9.93
N MET A 145 -7.44 17.46 10.80
CA MET A 145 -6.25 18.27 11.11
C MET A 145 -5.99 18.31 12.61
N VAL A 146 -4.86 17.76 13.06
CA VAL A 146 -4.42 17.79 14.47
C VAL A 146 -3.40 18.91 14.66
N HIS A 147 -3.67 19.84 15.58
CA HIS A 147 -2.79 20.97 15.91
C HIS A 147 -2.31 20.90 17.36
N ARG A 148 -1.48 19.90 17.67
CA ARG A 148 -0.89 19.70 19.01
C ARG A 148 0.17 20.74 19.37
N TYR A 149 0.97 21.13 18.39
CA TYR A 149 2.19 21.90 18.60
C TYR A 149 2.05 23.32 18.03
N PRO A 150 2.71 24.34 18.62
CA PRO A 150 2.48 25.73 18.23
C PRO A 150 2.72 26.04 16.74
N ASP A 151 3.68 25.35 16.11
CA ASP A 151 4.24 25.72 14.81
C ASP A 151 4.01 24.67 13.69
N ARG A 152 3.24 23.61 13.94
CA ARG A 152 3.00 22.55 12.96
C ARG A 152 1.70 21.79 13.21
N VAL A 153 1.16 21.25 12.12
CA VAL A 153 -0.06 20.44 12.10
C VAL A 153 0.19 19.09 11.44
N LEU A 154 -0.60 18.09 11.83
CA LEU A 154 -0.77 16.84 11.08
C LEU A 154 -2.07 16.97 10.25
N LEU A 155 -1.99 16.71 8.95
CA LEU A 155 -3.15 16.69 8.06
C LEU A 155 -3.36 15.27 7.51
N MET A 156 -4.52 14.67 7.81
CA MET A 156 -4.92 13.38 7.27
C MET A 156 -5.47 13.56 5.85
N ALA A 157 -4.59 13.44 4.85
CA ALA A 157 -4.98 13.54 3.45
C ALA A 157 -5.68 12.27 2.92
N THR A 158 -5.42 11.12 3.53
CA THR A 158 -6.03 9.83 3.20
C THR A 158 -5.96 8.87 4.38
N ASP A 159 -6.95 8.00 4.50
CA ASP A 159 -7.01 6.84 5.41
C ASP A 159 -6.59 5.53 4.69
N PHE A 160 -6.19 5.62 3.42
CA PHE A 160 -5.83 4.48 2.61
C PHE A 160 -4.36 4.08 2.82
N CYS A 161 -4.14 2.82 3.18
CA CYS A 161 -2.83 2.18 3.19
C CYS A 161 -2.75 1.06 2.17
N SER A 162 -1.63 0.96 1.44
CA SER A 162 -1.41 -0.15 0.50
C SER A 162 -1.27 -1.51 1.21
N ALA A 163 -0.81 -1.50 2.46
CA ALA A 163 -0.89 -2.62 3.39
C ALA A 163 -1.32 -2.09 4.76
N TYR A 164 -2.19 -2.82 5.46
CA TYR A 164 -2.62 -2.46 6.81
C TYR A 164 -1.78 -3.20 7.84
N CYS A 165 -0.85 -2.48 8.47
CA CYS A 165 -0.02 -3.00 9.55
C CYS A 165 -0.88 -3.41 10.75
N ARG A 166 -0.56 -4.53 11.41
CA ARG A 166 -1.28 -5.01 12.60
C ARG A 166 -0.95 -4.24 13.89
N TYR A 167 -0.05 -3.27 13.79
CA TYR A 167 0.37 -2.38 14.87
C TYR A 167 0.04 -0.91 14.54
N CYS A 168 -0.87 -0.69 13.57
CA CYS A 168 -1.36 0.64 13.25
C CYS A 168 -2.22 1.18 14.40
#